data_AF-A0A1W0W8D8-F1
#
_entry.id   AF-A0A1W0W8D8-F1
#
_cell.length_a   1.000
_cell.length_b   1.000
_cell.length_c   1.000
_cell.angle_alpha   90.00
_cell.angle_beta   90.00
_cell.angle_gamma   90.00
#
_symmetry.space_group_name_H-M   'P 1'
#
loop_
_entity.id
_entity.type
_entity.pdbx_description
1 polymer ?
#
loop_
_entity_poly.entity_id
_entity_poly.type
_entity_poly.pdbx_seq_one_letter_code
_entity_poly.pdbx_strand_id
1 'polypeptide(L)'
;MELETLLSIYPKVAPGSKSMSNNRNSPSKTRSASKNDATVLRLIESGNVLPGRDDHVLRAFLDGDSFTLLDACLLRMEYLPEWFLAQCFLTVTEYENVEDKSKDKFAILPSDFLMHLLNRQFDHEKLVKEMRKLSFSSVLAMAKLVLAEINAWTDGYSLEVFAWASALVESHFTEWTVADDSHLTLFRLNEILSDQIESMFLWEDVQGRAKALMDASKTADAALKEDVKYWHSVIEF
;
A
#
# COMPACT_ATOMS: atom_id res chain seq x y z
N MET A 1 -19.79 -22.02 -0.14
CA MET A 1 -19.49 -22.57 1.20
C MET A 1 -18.24 -21.86 1.70
N GLU A 2 -18.33 -20.57 2.08
CA GLU A 2 -17.12 -19.72 2.13
C GLU A 2 -17.17 -18.47 3.04
N LEU A 3 -18.20 -18.27 3.87
CA LEU A 3 -18.20 -17.17 4.86
C LEU A 3 -18.43 -17.67 6.29
N GLU A 4 -19.25 -18.72 6.44
CA GLU A 4 -19.56 -19.34 7.74
C GLU A 4 -18.35 -20.09 8.34
N THR A 5 -17.46 -20.61 7.50
CA THR A 5 -16.25 -21.32 7.95
C THR A 5 -15.23 -20.37 8.58
N LEU A 6 -15.05 -19.16 8.01
CA LEU A 6 -14.16 -18.12 8.55
C LEU A 6 -14.68 -17.55 9.88
N LEU A 7 -16.01 -17.46 10.06
CA LEU A 7 -16.64 -17.03 11.31
C LEU A 7 -16.64 -18.12 12.40
N SER A 8 -16.32 -19.38 12.08
CA SER A 8 -16.28 -20.50 13.04
C SER A 8 -14.97 -20.61 13.84
N ILE A 9 -13.90 -19.95 13.37
CA ILE A 9 -12.57 -19.95 14.01
C ILE A 9 -12.51 -18.97 15.20
N TYR A 10 -13.48 -18.06 15.30
CA TYR A 10 -13.57 -17.11 16.40
C TYR A 10 -14.54 -17.61 17.48
N PRO A 11 -14.15 -17.69 18.77
CA PRO A 11 -15.06 -18.10 19.82
C PRO A 11 -16.20 -17.09 19.94
N LYS A 12 -17.43 -17.56 19.71
CA LYS A 12 -18.66 -16.79 19.99
C LYS A 12 -18.69 -16.46 21.48
N VAL A 13 -18.37 -15.21 21.83
CA VAL A 13 -18.58 -14.71 23.19
C VAL A 13 -20.08 -14.56 23.39
N ALA A 14 -20.68 -15.57 24.03
CA ALA A 14 -22.08 -15.52 24.44
C ALA A 14 -22.31 -14.38 25.46
N PRO A 15 -23.44 -13.67 25.40
CA PRO A 15 -23.73 -12.61 26.35
C PRO A 15 -24.13 -13.23 27.70
N GLY A 16 -23.25 -13.05 28.69
CA GLY A 16 -23.60 -13.12 30.10
C GLY A 16 -23.74 -14.51 30.70
N SER A 17 -22.67 -14.97 31.37
CA SER A 17 -22.82 -15.77 32.58
C SER A 17 -22.05 -15.09 33.71
N LYS A 18 -22.78 -14.66 34.74
CA LYS A 18 -22.19 -14.22 36.00
C LYS A 18 -21.62 -15.45 36.71
N SER A 19 -20.30 -15.52 36.85
CA SER A 19 -19.67 -16.36 37.85
C SER A 19 -18.99 -15.46 38.87
N MET A 20 -19.54 -15.44 40.08
CA MET A 20 -18.88 -14.89 41.26
C MET A 20 -17.71 -15.80 41.62
N SER A 21 -16.49 -15.31 41.47
CA SER A 21 -15.35 -15.85 42.23
C SER A 21 -14.52 -14.69 42.76
N ASN A 22 -14.66 -14.47 44.06
CA ASN A 22 -13.73 -13.67 44.84
C ASN A 22 -12.32 -14.22 44.65
N ASN A 23 -11.41 -13.42 44.11
CA ASN A 23 -10.02 -13.55 44.47
C ASN A 23 -9.34 -12.19 44.44
N ARG A 24 -9.01 -11.70 45.64
CA ARG A 24 -8.12 -10.57 45.86
C ARG A 24 -6.72 -11.03 45.48
N ASN A 25 -6.08 -10.38 44.50
CA ASN A 25 -4.67 -10.00 44.54
C ASN A 25 -4.28 -9.18 43.29
N SER A 26 -3.71 -8.01 43.56
CA SER A 26 -2.76 -7.21 42.76
C SER A 26 -3.13 -6.78 41.32
N PRO A 27 -3.07 -5.47 40.98
CA PRO A 27 -3.38 -4.98 39.65
C PRO A 27 -2.21 -5.28 38.69
N SER A 28 -2.38 -6.28 37.82
CA SER A 28 -1.54 -6.46 36.64
C SER A 28 -2.01 -5.53 35.52
N LYS A 29 -1.04 -4.91 34.85
CA LYS A 29 -1.14 -3.89 33.79
C LYS A 29 -1.65 -4.43 32.44
N THR A 30 -2.51 -5.46 32.43
CA THR A 30 -2.99 -6.13 31.21
C THR A 30 -4.35 -5.64 30.71
N ARG A 31 -4.97 -4.65 31.38
CA ARG A 31 -6.33 -4.18 31.07
C ARG A 31 -6.42 -3.08 30.01
N SER A 32 -5.31 -2.44 29.64
CA SER A 32 -5.29 -1.30 28.70
C SER A 32 -5.20 -1.70 27.23
N ALA A 33 -4.47 -2.77 26.88
CA ALA A 33 -4.33 -3.25 25.50
C ALA A 33 -5.68 -3.74 24.92
N SER A 34 -6.39 -4.59 25.68
CA SER A 34 -7.65 -5.20 25.24
C SER A 34 -8.79 -4.22 24.90
N LYS A 35 -8.78 -3.00 25.45
CA LYS A 35 -9.78 -1.97 25.15
C LYS A 35 -9.44 -1.18 23.89
N ASN A 36 -8.15 -1.00 23.61
CA ASN A 36 -7.69 -0.31 22.43
C ASN A 36 -7.94 -1.19 21.20
N ASP A 37 -7.60 -2.48 21.27
CA ASP A 37 -7.81 -3.47 20.19
C ASP A 37 -9.29 -3.58 19.76
N ALA A 38 -10.22 -3.52 20.72
CA ALA A 38 -11.66 -3.59 20.45
C ALA A 38 -12.22 -2.29 19.84
N THR A 39 -11.62 -1.15 20.15
CA THR A 39 -11.98 0.15 19.56
C THR A 39 -11.43 0.26 18.13
N VAL A 40 -10.23 -0.27 17.96
CA VAL A 40 -9.49 -0.44 16.70
C VAL A 40 -10.25 -1.32 15.70
N LEU A 41 -10.70 -2.51 16.12
CA LEU A 41 -11.45 -3.41 15.24
C LEU A 41 -12.77 -2.77 14.78
N ARG A 42 -13.42 -1.99 15.62
CA ARG A 42 -14.63 -1.24 15.25
C ARG A 42 -14.37 -0.13 14.24
N LEU A 43 -13.22 0.55 14.32
CA LEU A 43 -12.82 1.55 13.33
C LEU A 43 -12.57 0.88 11.96
N ILE A 44 -11.84 -0.24 11.96
CA ILE A 44 -11.58 -1.05 10.78
C ILE A 44 -12.88 -1.61 10.17
N GLU A 45 -13.82 -2.10 11.00
CA GLU A 45 -15.13 -2.59 10.56
C GLU A 45 -16.04 -1.49 10.01
N SER A 46 -15.86 -0.25 10.47
CA SER A 46 -16.68 0.88 10.02
C SER A 46 -16.29 1.43 8.65
N GLY A 47 -15.14 1.02 8.09
CA GLY A 47 -14.66 1.42 6.76
C GLY A 47 -14.49 2.92 6.53
N ASN A 48 -14.67 3.75 7.56
CA ASN A 48 -14.70 5.19 7.41
C ASN A 48 -13.28 5.76 7.28
N VAL A 49 -13.17 6.78 6.42
CA VAL A 49 -12.10 7.80 6.41
C VAL A 49 -11.79 8.17 7.85
N LEU A 50 -10.56 7.93 8.34
CA LEU A 50 -10.13 8.49 9.61
C LEU A 50 -10.29 10.01 9.50
N PRO A 51 -11.23 10.64 10.23
CA PRO A 51 -11.51 12.04 10.03
C PRO A 51 -10.39 12.86 10.67
N GLY A 52 -9.26 13.01 9.98
CA GLY A 52 -8.20 14.00 10.21
C GLY A 52 -7.70 14.23 11.65
N ARG A 53 -7.98 13.37 12.65
CA ARG A 53 -7.79 13.73 14.06
C ARG A 53 -7.53 12.61 15.07
N ASP A 54 -7.42 11.36 14.66
CA ASP A 54 -7.05 10.30 15.59
C ASP A 54 -5.65 9.73 15.27
N ASP A 55 -4.69 10.63 15.06
CA ASP A 55 -3.26 10.30 15.04
C ASP A 55 -2.84 9.48 16.27
N HIS A 56 -3.53 9.67 17.41
CA HIS A 56 -3.31 8.88 18.62
C HIS A 56 -3.70 7.41 18.46
N VAL A 57 -4.73 7.10 17.66
CA VAL A 57 -5.15 5.72 17.40
C VAL A 57 -4.17 5.07 16.41
N LEU A 58 -3.81 5.77 15.34
CA LEU A 58 -2.77 5.32 14.39
C LEU A 58 -1.41 5.13 15.06
N ARG A 59 -1.03 6.00 16.01
CA ARG A 59 0.16 5.79 16.84
C ARG A 59 0.02 4.59 17.76
N ALA A 60 -1.15 4.38 18.37
CA ALA A 60 -1.40 3.19 19.18
C ALA A 60 -1.34 1.88 18.36
N PHE A 61 -1.58 1.93 17.04
CA PHE A 61 -1.35 0.80 16.14
C PHE A 61 0.14 0.55 15.88
N LEU A 62 0.94 1.61 15.69
CA LEU A 62 2.39 1.49 15.54
C LEU A 62 3.07 1.05 16.85
N ASP A 63 2.54 1.51 17.99
CA ASP A 63 2.96 1.09 19.34
C ASP A 63 2.41 -0.30 19.72
N GLY A 64 1.45 -0.81 18.94
CA GLY A 64 0.83 -2.12 19.13
C GLY A 64 1.62 -3.20 18.41
N ASP A 65 1.99 -4.26 19.12
CA ASP A 65 2.87 -5.34 18.64
C ASP A 65 2.18 -6.32 17.63
N SER A 66 1.35 -5.83 16.69
CA SER A 66 0.54 -6.67 15.81
C SER A 66 0.54 -6.22 14.35
N PHE A 67 1.43 -6.81 13.55
CA PHE A 67 1.42 -6.62 12.09
C PHE A 67 0.09 -7.04 11.47
N THR A 68 -0.62 -8.01 12.03
CA THR A 68 -1.95 -8.42 11.55
C THR A 68 -2.99 -7.30 11.64
N LEU A 69 -2.89 -6.41 12.64
CA LEU A 69 -3.79 -5.26 12.76
C LEU A 69 -3.39 -4.13 11.81
N LEU A 70 -2.07 -3.90 11.64
CA LEU A 70 -1.56 -2.97 10.65
C LEU A 70 -1.97 -3.39 9.23
N ASP A 71 -1.89 -4.69 8.92
CA ASP A 71 -2.27 -5.25 7.63
C ASP A 71 -3.76 -5.05 7.34
N ALA A 72 -4.60 -5.29 8.36
CA ALA A 72 -6.03 -5.04 8.27
C ALA A 72 -6.34 -3.54 8.01
N CYS A 73 -5.54 -2.62 8.55
CA CYS A 73 -5.66 -1.20 8.25
C CYS A 73 -5.30 -0.90 6.78
N LEU A 74 -4.18 -1.44 6.28
CA LEU A 74 -3.77 -1.26 4.88
C LEU A 74 -4.84 -1.73 3.89
N LEU A 75 -5.49 -2.86 4.21
CA LEU A 75 -6.50 -3.48 3.35
C LEU A 75 -7.88 -2.83 3.41
N ARG A 76 -8.32 -2.37 4.60
CA ARG A 76 -9.71 -1.96 4.81
C ARG A 76 -9.91 -0.45 4.84
N MET A 77 -8.85 0.31 5.05
CA MET A 77 -8.95 1.77 5.08
C MET A 77 -8.75 2.33 3.67
N GLU A 78 -9.74 3.09 3.20
CA GLU A 78 -9.64 3.76 1.89
C GLU A 78 -8.50 4.79 1.89
N TYR A 79 -8.38 5.58 2.97
CA TYR A 79 -7.38 6.62 3.12
C TYR A 79 -6.54 6.42 4.37
N LEU A 80 -5.22 6.49 4.21
CA LEU A 80 -4.23 6.45 5.28
C LEU A 80 -3.28 7.64 5.10
N PRO A 81 -2.93 8.35 6.18
CA PRO A 81 -2.01 9.48 6.07
C PRO A 81 -0.58 9.02 5.76
N GLU A 82 0.17 9.81 5.01
CA GLU A 82 1.51 9.43 4.52
C GLU A 82 2.51 9.22 5.66
N TRP A 83 2.36 9.95 6.77
CA TRP A 83 3.19 9.74 7.96
C TRP A 83 3.01 8.34 8.52
N PHE A 84 1.79 7.79 8.46
CA PHE A 84 1.50 6.44 8.94
C PHE A 84 2.09 5.40 7.99
N LEU A 85 1.94 5.59 6.68
CA LEU A 85 2.53 4.70 5.67
C LEU A 85 4.06 4.65 5.78
N ALA A 86 4.72 5.81 5.94
CA ALA A 86 6.16 5.90 6.16
C ALA A 86 6.60 5.15 7.44
N GLN A 87 5.82 5.28 8.52
CA GLN A 87 6.11 4.56 9.77
C GLN A 87 5.84 3.05 9.66
N CYS A 88 4.78 2.61 8.97
CA CYS A 88 4.56 1.19 8.70
C CYS A 88 5.73 0.59 7.93
N PHE A 89 6.25 1.30 6.92
CA PHE A 89 7.42 0.84 6.20
C PHE A 89 8.65 0.77 7.11
N LEU A 90 8.83 1.77 7.99
CA LEU A 90 9.94 1.75 8.94
C LEU A 90 9.84 0.55 9.87
N THR A 91 8.67 0.26 10.42
CA THR A 91 8.44 -0.89 11.31
C THR A 91 8.76 -2.22 10.62
N VAL A 92 8.33 -2.41 9.36
CA VAL A 92 8.70 -3.60 8.58
C VAL A 92 10.20 -3.67 8.35
N THR A 93 10.80 -2.54 8.02
CA THR A 93 12.24 -2.47 7.74
C THR A 93 13.05 -2.82 8.97
N GLU A 94 12.66 -2.30 10.14
CA GLU A 94 13.30 -2.62 11.40
C GLU A 94 13.15 -4.11 11.72
N TYR A 95 11.94 -4.66 11.59
CA TYR A 95 11.66 -6.08 11.82
C TYR A 95 12.48 -7.02 10.91
N GLU A 96 12.58 -6.72 9.61
CA GLU A 96 13.36 -7.54 8.67
C GLU A 96 14.87 -7.49 8.92
N ASN A 97 15.37 -6.42 9.55
CA ASN A 97 16.77 -6.28 9.92
C ASN A 97 17.13 -6.92 11.27
N VAL A 98 16.16 -7.45 12.04
CA VAL A 98 16.43 -8.17 13.30
C VAL A 98 16.90 -9.60 13.00
N GLU A 99 18.13 -9.94 13.41
CA GLU A 99 18.73 -11.27 13.21
C GLU A 99 17.96 -12.41 13.92
N ASP A 100 17.33 -12.13 15.07
CA ASP A 100 16.60 -13.10 15.88
C ASP A 100 15.11 -12.77 15.97
N LYS A 101 14.37 -13.13 14.92
CA LYS A 101 12.90 -12.98 14.84
C LYS A 101 12.15 -13.79 15.91
N SER A 102 12.81 -14.73 16.60
CA SER A 102 12.16 -15.61 17.59
C SER A 102 11.92 -14.96 18.95
N LYS A 103 12.57 -13.82 19.23
CA LYS A 103 12.44 -13.05 20.48
C LYS A 103 11.65 -11.76 20.33
N ASP A 104 11.24 -11.43 19.11
CA ASP A 104 10.65 -10.14 18.84
C ASP A 104 9.17 -10.10 19.21
N LYS A 105 8.73 -8.97 19.76
CA LYS A 105 7.36 -8.82 20.25
C LYS A 105 6.34 -8.74 19.13
N PHE A 106 6.79 -8.40 17.92
CA PHE A 106 5.97 -8.34 16.73
C PHE A 106 5.52 -9.74 16.33
N ALA A 107 4.26 -10.04 16.60
CA ALA A 107 3.63 -11.29 16.21
C ALA A 107 3.59 -11.39 14.68
N ILE A 108 4.52 -12.15 14.09
CA ILE A 108 4.55 -12.68 12.72
C ILE A 108 4.14 -11.64 11.66
N LEU A 109 5.11 -11.06 10.96
CA LEU A 109 4.86 -10.27 9.74
C LEU A 109 4.08 -11.13 8.72
N PRO A 110 2.85 -10.73 8.30
CA PRO A 110 2.15 -11.40 7.22
C PRO A 110 3.02 -11.40 5.95
N SER A 111 3.03 -12.52 5.22
CA SER A 111 3.85 -12.66 4.00
C SER A 111 3.60 -11.55 2.99
N ASP A 112 2.37 -11.05 2.94
CA ASP A 112 1.91 -10.12 1.92
C ASP A 112 1.87 -8.67 2.45
N PHE A 113 2.30 -8.43 3.70
CA PHE A 113 2.20 -7.10 4.33
C PHE A 113 2.92 -6.03 3.51
N LEU A 114 4.18 -6.30 3.13
CA LEU A 114 4.96 -5.36 2.34
C LEU A 114 4.28 -5.11 1.00
N MET A 115 3.69 -6.13 0.41
CA MET A 115 2.94 -5.98 -0.83
C MET A 115 1.67 -5.14 -0.68
N HIS A 116 0.91 -5.35 0.38
CA HIS A 116 -0.25 -4.52 0.68
C HIS A 116 0.16 -3.07 0.89
N LEU A 117 1.29 -2.82 1.57
CA LEU A 117 1.84 -1.48 1.78
C LEU A 117 2.30 -0.83 0.48
N LEU A 118 3.06 -1.54 -0.35
CA LEU A 118 3.61 -1.02 -1.60
C LEU A 118 2.54 -0.75 -2.66
N ASN A 119 1.40 -1.46 -2.61
CA ASN A 119 0.26 -1.22 -3.50
C ASN A 119 -0.68 -0.10 -3.01
N ARG A 120 -0.39 0.57 -1.88
CA ARG A 120 -1.19 1.71 -1.41
C ARG A 120 -0.95 2.93 -2.28
N GLN A 121 -2.04 3.60 -2.63
CA GLN A 121 -1.99 4.96 -3.17
C GLN A 121 -1.69 5.98 -2.06
N PHE A 122 -0.91 7.00 -2.39
CA PHE A 122 -0.50 8.07 -1.48
C PHE A 122 -0.24 9.37 -2.24
N ASP A 123 -0.21 10.49 -1.53
CA ASP A 123 0.27 11.77 -2.06
C ASP A 123 1.81 11.79 -2.05
N HIS A 124 2.42 11.78 -3.24
CA HIS A 124 3.87 11.68 -3.42
C HIS A 124 4.63 12.77 -2.67
N GLU A 125 4.21 14.03 -2.79
CA GLU A 125 4.91 15.15 -2.14
C GLU A 125 4.84 15.07 -0.61
N LYS A 126 3.70 14.65 -0.07
CA LYS A 126 3.55 14.46 1.37
C LYS A 126 4.38 13.30 1.87
N LEU A 127 4.39 12.18 1.14
CA LEU A 127 5.22 11.04 1.51
C LEU A 127 6.70 11.40 1.50
N VAL A 128 7.21 12.07 0.47
CA VAL A 128 8.60 12.55 0.41
C VAL A 128 8.95 13.43 1.62
N LYS A 129 8.03 14.31 2.05
CA LYS A 129 8.21 15.15 3.25
C LYS A 129 8.29 14.33 4.54
N GLU A 130 7.50 13.26 4.66
CA GLU A 130 7.54 12.37 5.82
C GLU A 130 8.80 11.49 5.82
N MET A 131 9.19 10.96 4.66
CA MET A 131 10.41 10.16 4.51
C MET A 131 11.68 10.96 4.82
N ARG A 132 11.72 12.26 4.50
CA ARG A 132 12.81 13.18 4.89
C ARG A 132 13.04 13.32 6.40
N LYS A 133 12.05 12.93 7.22
CA LYS A 133 12.20 12.95 8.69
C LYS A 133 12.93 11.72 9.20
N LEU A 134 13.06 10.69 8.38
CA LEU A 134 13.77 9.44 8.71
C LEU A 134 15.26 9.61 8.46
N SER A 135 16.06 8.72 9.07
CA SER A 135 17.48 8.67 8.76
C SER A 135 17.74 8.12 7.36
N PHE A 136 18.79 8.59 6.69
CA PHE A 136 19.20 8.05 5.39
C PHE A 136 19.44 6.54 5.43
N SER A 137 20.04 6.01 6.51
CA SER A 137 20.25 4.56 6.67
C SER A 137 18.93 3.77 6.69
N SER A 138 17.88 4.32 7.32
CA SER A 138 16.55 3.71 7.31
C SER A 138 15.97 3.71 5.90
N VAL A 139 16.09 4.84 5.19
CA VAL A 139 15.61 4.99 3.80
C VAL A 139 16.37 4.06 2.84
N LEU A 140 17.67 3.90 3.03
CA LEU A 140 18.49 2.97 2.26
C LEU A 140 18.09 1.52 2.51
N ALA A 141 17.78 1.15 3.76
CA ALA A 141 17.28 -0.17 4.09
C ALA A 141 15.90 -0.45 3.48
N MET A 142 14.98 0.53 3.53
CA MET A 142 13.68 0.45 2.87
C MET A 142 13.84 0.25 1.36
N ALA A 143 14.71 1.01 0.72
CA ALA A 143 15.01 0.89 -0.70
C ALA A 143 15.55 -0.50 -1.08
N LYS A 144 16.42 -1.09 -0.25
CA LYS A 144 16.89 -2.46 -0.44
C LYS A 144 15.75 -3.47 -0.34
N LEU A 145 14.79 -3.26 0.55
CA LEU A 145 13.58 -4.10 0.64
C LEU A 145 12.68 -3.94 -0.59
N VAL A 146 12.45 -2.72 -1.08
CA VAL A 146 11.73 -2.50 -2.35
C VAL A 146 12.41 -3.25 -3.49
N LEU A 147 13.73 -3.14 -3.63
CA LEU A 147 14.47 -3.86 -4.67
C LEU A 147 14.38 -5.38 -4.51
N ALA A 148 14.43 -5.91 -3.28
CA ALA A 148 14.29 -7.33 -3.04
C ALA A 148 12.91 -7.83 -3.49
N GLU A 149 11.85 -7.09 -3.15
CA GLU A 149 10.48 -7.41 -3.56
C GLU A 149 10.33 -7.35 -5.08
N ILE A 150 10.87 -6.30 -5.70
CA ILE A 150 10.88 -6.15 -7.15
C ILE A 150 11.56 -7.37 -7.80
N ASN A 151 12.76 -7.74 -7.36
CA ASN A 151 13.48 -8.88 -7.94
C ASN A 151 12.79 -10.24 -7.72
N ALA A 152 11.93 -10.36 -6.70
CA ALA A 152 11.18 -11.58 -6.43
C ALA A 152 9.95 -11.75 -7.33
N TRP A 153 9.50 -10.68 -7.99
CA TRP A 153 8.31 -10.68 -8.84
C TRP A 153 8.64 -11.04 -10.29
N THR A 154 7.81 -11.93 -10.86
CA THR A 154 7.93 -12.40 -12.25
C THR A 154 6.96 -11.72 -13.21
N ASP A 155 5.83 -11.23 -12.70
CA ASP A 155 4.78 -10.57 -13.48
C ASP A 155 4.77 -9.08 -13.12
N GLY A 156 4.77 -8.22 -14.14
CA GLY A 156 5.10 -6.78 -14.02
C GLY A 156 4.48 -6.03 -12.83
N TYR A 157 5.22 -5.02 -12.35
CA TYR A 157 4.93 -4.28 -11.13
C TYR A 157 3.75 -3.29 -11.25
N SER A 158 3.14 -2.96 -10.12
CA SER A 158 2.17 -1.86 -10.02
C SER A 158 2.87 -0.50 -10.10
N LEU A 159 2.14 0.54 -10.55
CA LEU A 159 2.67 1.91 -10.64
C LEU A 159 3.04 2.46 -9.25
N GLU A 160 2.33 2.01 -8.21
CA GLU A 160 2.54 2.39 -6.82
C GLU A 160 3.92 1.97 -6.29
N VAL A 161 4.43 0.79 -6.68
CA VAL A 161 5.79 0.34 -6.30
C VAL A 161 6.86 1.29 -6.85
N PHE A 162 6.69 1.79 -8.08
CA PHE A 162 7.62 2.78 -8.65
C PHE A 162 7.49 4.15 -7.99
N ALA A 163 6.28 4.55 -7.62
CA ALA A 163 6.08 5.77 -6.85
C ALA A 163 6.82 5.69 -5.50
N TRP A 164 6.81 4.53 -4.83
CA TRP A 164 7.60 4.30 -3.62
C TRP A 164 9.11 4.41 -3.88
N ALA A 165 9.62 3.76 -4.94
CA ALA A 165 11.02 3.84 -5.34
C ALA A 165 11.47 5.30 -5.60
N SER A 166 10.66 6.06 -6.34
CA SER A 166 10.89 7.49 -6.61
C SER A 166 10.88 8.30 -5.31
N ALA A 167 9.89 8.10 -4.44
CA ALA A 167 9.79 8.84 -3.17
C ALA A 167 11.00 8.58 -2.25
N LEU A 168 11.51 7.34 -2.21
CA LEU A 168 12.71 6.97 -1.46
C LEU A 168 13.96 7.70 -1.97
N VAL A 169 14.16 7.74 -3.29
CA VAL A 169 15.29 8.45 -3.91
C VAL A 169 15.19 9.96 -3.66
N GLU A 170 14.02 10.55 -3.92
CA GLU A 170 13.79 11.99 -3.78
C GLU A 170 13.84 12.51 -2.34
N SER A 171 13.59 11.64 -1.36
CA SER A 171 13.65 12.02 0.05
C SER A 171 15.07 12.44 0.48
N HIS A 172 16.12 11.78 -0.03
CA HIS A 172 17.50 11.98 0.40
C HIS A 172 18.48 12.04 -0.79
N PHE A 173 18.06 12.71 -1.87
CA PHE A 173 18.76 12.69 -3.17
C PHE A 173 20.27 12.99 -3.06
N THR A 174 20.66 13.92 -2.20
CA THR A 174 22.06 14.28 -1.99
C THR A 174 22.88 13.16 -1.37
N GLU A 175 22.35 12.49 -0.35
CA GLU A 175 23.00 11.44 0.40
C GLU A 175 23.24 10.19 -0.45
N TRP A 176 22.30 9.88 -1.35
CA TRP A 176 22.38 8.77 -2.31
C TRP A 176 23.65 8.81 -3.19
N THR A 177 24.14 10.01 -3.50
CA THR A 177 25.33 10.20 -4.35
C THR A 177 26.64 10.19 -3.57
N VAL A 178 26.58 10.45 -2.26
CA VAL A 178 27.76 10.63 -1.40
C VAL A 178 28.11 9.36 -0.64
N ALA A 179 27.12 8.54 -0.28
CA ALA A 179 27.36 7.30 0.46
C ALA A 179 27.80 6.15 -0.48
N ASP A 180 28.99 5.61 -0.24
CA ASP A 180 29.58 4.56 -1.09
C ASP A 180 28.73 3.27 -1.13
N ASP A 181 28.01 2.95 -0.04
CA ASP A 181 27.17 1.76 0.07
C ASP A 181 25.79 1.91 -0.58
N SER A 182 25.42 3.11 -1.04
CA SER A 182 24.14 3.38 -1.68
C SER A 182 24.19 3.37 -3.21
N HIS A 183 25.37 3.46 -3.83
CA HIS A 183 25.50 3.59 -5.30
C HIS A 183 24.88 2.43 -6.07
N LEU A 184 25.11 1.18 -5.63
CA LEU A 184 24.52 0.01 -6.29
C LEU A 184 22.98 0.01 -6.18
N THR A 185 22.46 0.38 -5.01
CA THR A 185 21.01 0.46 -4.76
C THR A 185 20.39 1.55 -5.62
N LEU A 186 21.00 2.73 -5.66
CA LEU A 186 20.57 3.86 -6.50
C LEU A 186 20.59 3.51 -7.98
N PHE A 187 21.66 2.87 -8.45
CA PHE A 187 21.78 2.44 -9.85
C PHE A 187 20.64 1.49 -10.24
N ARG A 188 20.35 0.49 -9.41
CA ARG A 188 19.25 -0.46 -9.65
C ARG A 188 17.89 0.21 -9.64
N LEU A 189 17.62 1.09 -8.68
CA LEU A 189 16.37 1.86 -8.65
C LEU A 189 16.22 2.73 -9.91
N ASN A 190 17.30 3.36 -10.37
CA ASN A 190 17.28 4.16 -11.59
C ASN A 190 17.02 3.33 -12.84
N GLU A 191 17.60 2.14 -12.96
CA GLU A 191 17.34 1.20 -14.05
C GLU A 191 15.84 0.86 -14.12
N ILE A 192 15.28 0.44 -12.99
CA ILE A 192 13.87 0.08 -12.83
C ILE A 192 12.93 1.26 -13.16
N LEU A 193 13.24 2.46 -12.66
CA LEU A 193 12.45 3.66 -12.96
C LEU A 193 12.54 4.07 -14.43
N SER A 194 13.72 3.93 -15.05
CA SER A 194 13.93 4.26 -16.47
C SER A 194 13.15 3.31 -17.37
N ASP A 195 13.20 2.01 -17.09
CA ASP A 195 12.45 0.98 -17.83
C ASP A 195 10.94 1.23 -17.78
N GLN A 196 10.44 1.73 -16.64
CA GLN A 196 9.04 2.12 -16.56
C GLN A 196 8.69 3.38 -17.31
N ILE A 197 9.53 4.41 -17.22
CA ILE A 197 9.31 5.64 -17.98
C ILE A 197 9.23 5.29 -19.48
N GLU A 198 10.13 4.44 -19.97
CA GLU A 198 10.11 3.95 -21.35
C GLU A 198 8.81 3.17 -21.66
N SER A 199 8.40 2.29 -20.77
CA SER A 199 7.14 1.54 -20.90
C SER A 199 5.92 2.47 -20.94
N MET A 200 5.87 3.49 -20.08
CA MET A 200 4.80 4.49 -20.06
C MET A 200 4.75 5.30 -21.36
N PHE A 201 5.89 5.75 -21.89
CA PHE A 201 5.95 6.43 -23.18
C PHE A 201 5.45 5.54 -24.32
N LEU A 202 5.81 4.25 -24.32
CA LEU A 202 5.31 3.30 -25.30
C LEU A 202 3.78 3.15 -25.21
N TRP A 203 3.23 3.07 -23.99
CA TRP A 203 1.79 3.02 -23.76
C TRP A 203 1.07 4.28 -24.22
N GLU A 204 1.63 5.47 -23.97
CA GLU A 204 1.08 6.74 -24.44
C GLU A 204 1.05 6.82 -25.97
N ASP A 205 2.11 6.39 -26.66
CA ASP A 205 2.15 6.35 -28.13
C ASP A 205 1.10 5.36 -28.67
N VAL A 206 0.99 4.16 -28.06
CA VAL A 206 -0.04 3.18 -28.44
C VAL A 206 -1.44 3.73 -28.22
N GLN A 207 -1.71 4.40 -27.09
CA GLN A 207 -3.00 5.05 -26.83
C GLN A 207 -3.28 6.18 -27.83
N GLY A 208 -2.28 7.00 -28.15
CA GLY A 208 -2.38 8.06 -29.14
C GLY A 208 -2.74 7.53 -30.53
N ARG A 209 -2.07 6.45 -30.97
CA ARG A 209 -2.37 5.76 -32.23
C ARG A 209 -3.74 5.09 -32.22
N ALA A 210 -4.12 4.44 -31.13
CA ALA A 210 -5.44 3.84 -30.98
C ALA A 210 -6.55 4.89 -31.07
N LYS A 211 -6.36 6.06 -30.44
CA LYS A 211 -7.30 7.18 -30.53
C LYS A 211 -7.39 7.71 -31.96
N ALA A 212 -6.26 7.91 -32.65
CA ALA A 212 -6.25 8.32 -34.05
C ALA A 212 -6.99 7.33 -34.96
N LEU A 213 -6.82 6.03 -34.73
CA LEU A 213 -7.56 4.97 -35.44
C LEU A 213 -9.06 5.02 -35.14
N MET A 214 -9.46 5.22 -33.88
CA MET A 214 -10.87 5.37 -33.52
C MET A 214 -11.52 6.60 -34.17
N ASP A 215 -10.81 7.73 -34.22
CA ASP A 215 -11.34 8.95 -34.83
C ASP A 215 -11.41 8.83 -36.37
N ALA A 216 -10.43 8.17 -36.99
CA ALA A 216 -10.50 7.81 -38.41
C ALA A 216 -11.68 6.86 -38.70
N SER A 217 -11.91 5.87 -37.84
CA SER A 217 -13.05 4.95 -37.95
C SER A 217 -14.39 5.69 -37.87
N LYS A 218 -14.54 6.63 -36.94
CA LYS A 218 -15.76 7.45 -36.83
C LYS A 218 -15.99 8.31 -38.08
N THR A 219 -14.92 8.84 -38.67
CA THR A 219 -14.99 9.64 -39.89
C THR A 219 -15.40 8.79 -41.09
N ALA A 220 -14.84 7.57 -41.21
CA ALA A 220 -15.23 6.61 -42.22
C ALA A 220 -16.70 6.18 -42.08
N ASP A 221 -17.17 5.90 -40.85
CA ASP A 221 -18.57 5.56 -40.57
C ASP A 221 -19.54 6.70 -40.93
N ALA A 222 -19.14 7.95 -40.70
CA ALA A 222 -19.94 9.11 -41.07
C ALA A 222 -20.07 9.25 -42.59
N ALA A 223 -18.96 9.10 -43.33
CA ALA A 223 -18.95 9.12 -44.79
C ALA A 223 -19.80 7.98 -45.37
N LEU A 224 -19.68 6.77 -44.82
CA LEU A 224 -20.44 5.60 -45.28
C LEU A 224 -21.94 5.77 -45.04
N LYS A 225 -22.35 6.42 -43.95
CA LYS A 225 -23.76 6.78 -43.70
C LYS A 225 -24.31 7.80 -44.70
N GLU A 226 -23.51 8.79 -45.11
CA GLU A 226 -23.91 9.73 -46.16
C GLU A 226 -24.02 9.06 -47.53
N ASP A 227 -23.04 8.23 -47.88
CA ASP A 227 -23.07 7.47 -49.13
C ASP A 227 -24.30 6.56 -49.20
N VAL A 228 -24.62 5.84 -48.11
CA VAL A 228 -25.82 5.00 -48.04
C VAL A 228 -27.09 5.83 -48.23
N LYS A 229 -27.19 7.03 -47.63
CA LYS A 229 -28.32 7.94 -47.83
C LYS A 229 -28.43 8.40 -49.27
N TYR A 230 -27.31 8.78 -49.88
CA TYR A 230 -27.26 9.19 -51.28
C TYR A 230 -27.76 8.06 -52.18
N TRP A 231 -27.24 6.84 -52.04
CA TRP A 231 -27.67 5.69 -52.83
C TRP A 231 -29.14 5.31 -52.61
N HIS A 232 -29.66 5.42 -51.38
CA HIS A 232 -31.09 5.27 -51.14
C HIS A 232 -31.92 6.33 -51.90
N SER A 233 -31.49 7.59 -51.88
CA SER A 233 -32.18 8.66 -52.62
C SER A 233 -32.15 8.48 -54.14
N VAL A 234 -31.10 7.86 -54.68
CA VAL A 234 -30.99 7.52 -56.10
C VAL A 234 -31.93 6.36 -56.49
N ILE A 235 -32.13 5.39 -55.60
CA ILE A 235 -33.02 4.24 -55.84
C ILE A 235 -34.50 4.64 -55.71
N GLU A 236 -34.83 5.60 -54.86
CA GLU A 236 -36.20 6.13 -54.71
C GLU A 236 -36.68 7.00 -55.89
N PHE A 237 -35.76 7.45 -56.76
CA PHE A 237 -36.03 8.30 -57.92
C PHE A 237 -36.24 7.48 -59.21
#